data_AF-A0A1M6KL79-F1
#
_entry.id   AF-A0A1M6KL79-F1
#
_cell.length_a   1.000
_cell.length_b   1.000
_cell.length_c   1.000
_cell.angle_alpha   90.00
_cell.angle_beta   90.00
_cell.angle_gamma   90.00
#
_symmetry.space_group_name_H-M   'P 1'
#
loop_
_entity.id
_entity.type
_entity.pdbx_description
1 polymer ?
#
loop_
_entity_poly.entity_id
_entity_poly.type
_entity_poly.pdbx_seq_one_letter_code
_entity_poly.pdbx_strand_id
1 'polypeptide(L)'
;MKPIAVTAKLAVAPQPKLSDFQEFRRSGFTTVVNNRPDGEDPTQLGSAVEAEAARAAGLGYVHIPVTTMGMTEQDARLLKETIEQAPGPVVAHCRSGARSFYLWVLSGDLDSLSDEELLAKARELGVDTNAARAWLAAHRNGSAGDHK
;
A
#
# COMPACT_ATOMS: atom_id res chain seq x y z
N MET A 1 -2.18 15.25 3.97
CA MET A 1 -0.85 14.63 4.22
C MET A 1 -0.17 14.30 2.90
N LYS A 2 1.15 14.10 2.83
CA LYS A 2 1.84 13.75 1.57
C LYS A 2 2.18 12.25 1.53
N PRO A 3 1.60 11.47 0.61
CA PRO A 3 1.99 10.07 0.41
C PRO A 3 3.46 9.94 0.01
N ILE A 4 4.09 8.86 0.42
CA ILE A 4 5.47 8.53 0.07
C ILE A 4 5.45 7.70 -1.20
N ALA A 5 6.01 8.24 -2.29
CA ALA A 5 6.11 7.52 -3.55
C ALA A 5 7.07 6.33 -3.41
N VAL A 6 6.58 5.14 -3.75
CA VAL A 6 7.34 3.88 -3.79
C VAL A 6 7.79 3.62 -5.22
N THR A 7 6.86 3.72 -6.18
CA THR A 7 7.13 3.66 -7.62
C THR A 7 6.42 4.83 -8.33
N ALA A 8 6.52 4.90 -9.65
CA ALA A 8 5.74 5.86 -10.44
C ALA A 8 4.22 5.62 -10.34
N LYS A 9 3.78 4.38 -10.08
CA LYS A 9 2.36 4.00 -10.00
C LYS A 9 1.84 3.80 -8.58
N LEU A 10 2.71 3.71 -7.58
CA LEU A 10 2.31 3.46 -6.20
C LEU A 10 2.93 4.48 -5.25
N ALA A 11 2.09 5.08 -4.42
CA ALA A 11 2.50 5.74 -3.20
C ALA A 11 1.84 5.06 -1.99
N VAL A 12 2.48 5.18 -0.83
CA VAL A 12 1.94 4.67 0.44
C VAL A 12 1.75 5.79 1.46
N ALA A 13 0.78 5.60 2.36
CA ALA A 13 0.40 6.61 3.34
C ALA A 13 0.01 6.00 4.70
N PRO A 14 0.15 6.74 5.81
CA PRO A 14 -0.60 6.46 7.04
C PRO A 14 -2.11 6.68 6.82
N GLN A 15 -2.90 6.44 7.87
CA GLN A 15 -4.35 6.62 7.85
C GLN A 15 -4.75 8.00 7.30
N PRO A 16 -5.47 8.08 6.17
CA PRO A 16 -5.98 9.35 5.64
C PRO A 16 -7.13 9.88 6.49
N LYS A 17 -7.28 11.19 6.50
CA LYS A 17 -8.49 11.89 6.94
C LYS A 17 -9.44 12.06 5.75
N LEU A 18 -10.71 12.35 6.01
CA LEU A 18 -11.71 12.61 4.96
C LEU A 18 -11.27 13.68 3.95
N SER A 19 -10.61 14.74 4.42
CA SER A 19 -10.12 15.82 3.56
C SER A 19 -8.99 15.39 2.62
N ASP A 20 -8.25 14.32 2.94
CA ASP A 20 -7.12 13.86 2.14
C ASP A 20 -7.58 13.20 0.83
N PHE A 21 -8.78 12.63 0.76
CA PHE A 21 -9.29 12.00 -0.47
C PHE A 21 -9.41 13.00 -1.63
N GLN A 22 -9.90 14.21 -1.35
CA GLN A 22 -9.94 15.28 -2.35
C GLN A 22 -8.52 15.73 -2.75
N GLU A 23 -7.57 15.72 -1.82
CA GLU A 23 -6.18 16.05 -2.13
C GLU A 23 -5.51 14.97 -2.97
N PHE A 24 -5.79 13.68 -2.72
CA PHE A 24 -5.28 12.59 -3.55
C PHE A 24 -5.73 12.75 -5.00
N ARG A 25 -7.00 13.07 -5.23
CA ARG A 25 -7.49 13.33 -6.59
C ARG A 25 -6.81 14.53 -7.25
N ARG A 26 -6.62 15.62 -6.51
CA ARG A 26 -5.89 16.82 -6.99
C ARG A 26 -4.44 16.54 -7.34
N SER A 27 -3.80 15.66 -6.55
CA SER A 27 -2.43 15.20 -6.76
C SER A 27 -2.31 14.17 -7.89
N GLY A 28 -3.40 13.82 -8.58
CA GLY A 28 -3.40 12.95 -9.76
C GLY A 28 -3.57 11.46 -9.46
N PHE A 29 -3.75 11.06 -8.20
CA PHE A 29 -4.11 9.68 -7.89
C PHE A 29 -5.51 9.36 -8.42
N THR A 30 -5.71 8.10 -8.81
CA THR A 30 -6.98 7.61 -9.35
C THR A 30 -7.67 6.58 -8.47
N THR A 31 -6.90 5.89 -7.61
CA THR A 31 -7.41 4.79 -6.79
C THR A 31 -6.79 4.84 -5.39
N VAL A 32 -7.60 4.57 -4.37
CA VAL A 32 -7.17 4.35 -2.99
C VAL A 32 -7.28 2.86 -2.67
N VAL A 33 -6.21 2.30 -2.10
CA VAL A 33 -6.23 0.94 -1.55
C VAL A 33 -6.13 1.01 -0.03
N ASN A 34 -7.13 0.50 0.66
CA ASN A 34 -7.12 0.40 2.12
C ASN A 34 -6.64 -1.00 2.54
N ASN A 35 -5.47 -1.06 3.16
CA ASN A 35 -4.87 -2.28 3.71
C ASN A 35 -5.10 -2.44 5.22
N ARG A 36 -6.02 -1.67 5.79
CA ARG A 36 -6.38 -1.69 7.21
C ARG A 36 -7.69 -2.46 7.41
N PRO A 37 -7.71 -3.56 8.19
CA PRO A 37 -8.93 -4.13 8.73
C PRO A 37 -9.75 -3.08 9.48
N ASP A 38 -11.08 -3.19 9.41
CA ASP A 38 -11.97 -2.35 10.19
C ASP A 38 -11.93 -2.72 11.68
N GLY A 39 -12.15 -1.72 12.53
CA GLY A 39 -12.21 -1.92 13.98
C GLY A 39 -10.85 -2.11 14.66
N GLU A 40 -9.74 -1.79 13.99
CA GLU A 40 -8.42 -1.81 14.63
C GLU A 40 -8.26 -0.74 15.71
N ASP A 41 -8.98 0.38 15.58
CA ASP A 41 -8.91 1.52 16.50
C ASP A 41 -10.26 2.22 16.58
N PRO A 42 -10.75 2.61 17.77
CA PRO A 42 -12.02 3.35 17.92
C PRO A 42 -12.10 4.64 17.12
N THR A 43 -10.96 5.26 16.78
CA THR A 43 -10.91 6.49 15.98
C THR A 43 -10.71 6.23 14.49
N GLN A 44 -10.74 4.97 14.04
CA GLN A 44 -10.66 4.61 12.63
C GLN A 44 -11.94 5.06 11.90
N LEU A 45 -11.78 5.62 10.70
CA LEU A 45 -12.93 6.02 9.85
C LEU A 45 -13.77 4.81 9.44
N GLY A 46 -13.11 3.71 9.09
CA GLY A 46 -13.72 2.49 8.59
C GLY A 46 -13.86 2.49 7.07
N SER A 47 -13.79 1.31 6.47
CA SER A 47 -13.75 1.11 5.02
C SER A 47 -14.97 1.70 4.31
N ALA A 48 -16.16 1.56 4.88
CA ALA A 48 -17.40 2.09 4.30
C ALA A 48 -17.38 3.63 4.17
N VAL A 49 -16.87 4.32 5.20
CA VAL A 49 -16.76 5.79 5.22
C VAL A 49 -15.70 6.26 4.22
N GLU A 50 -14.57 5.57 4.17
CA GLU A 50 -13.49 5.87 3.22
C GLU A 50 -13.91 5.61 1.77
N ALA A 51 -14.66 4.53 1.50
CA ALA A 51 -15.19 4.23 0.17
C ALA A 51 -16.11 5.35 -0.34
N GLU A 52 -16.98 5.88 0.54
CA GLU A 52 -17.84 7.02 0.21
C GLU A 52 -17.02 8.29 -0.04
N ALA A 53 -16.00 8.56 0.77
CA ALA A 53 -15.11 9.71 0.58
C ALA A 53 -14.32 9.62 -0.74
N ALA A 54 -13.81 8.43 -1.09
CA ALA A 54 -13.14 8.18 -2.35
C ALA A 54 -14.09 8.39 -3.54
N ARG A 55 -15.30 7.82 -3.47
CA ARG A 55 -16.33 8.00 -4.49
C ARG A 55 -16.70 9.47 -4.70
N ALA A 56 -16.90 10.22 -3.60
CA ALA A 56 -17.19 11.66 -3.64
C ALA A 56 -16.02 12.49 -4.22
N ALA A 57 -14.79 12.01 -4.10
CA ALA A 57 -13.61 12.60 -4.72
C ALA A 57 -13.36 12.13 -6.17
N GLY A 58 -14.17 11.23 -6.71
CA GLY A 58 -13.96 10.65 -8.04
C GLY A 58 -12.74 9.72 -8.10
N LEU A 59 -12.45 9.03 -6.99
CA LEU A 59 -11.41 8.02 -6.87
C LEU A 59 -12.05 6.62 -6.86
N GLY A 60 -11.36 5.64 -7.45
CA GLY A 60 -11.60 4.23 -7.17
C GLY A 60 -11.23 3.89 -5.73
N TYR A 61 -11.87 2.87 -5.16
CA TYR A 61 -11.58 2.39 -3.81
C TYR A 61 -11.53 0.86 -3.80
N VAL A 62 -10.48 0.29 -3.22
CA VAL A 62 -10.33 -1.15 -3.03
C VAL A 62 -9.92 -1.43 -1.59
N HIS A 63 -10.61 -2.38 -0.94
CA HIS A 63 -10.30 -2.80 0.43
C HIS A 63 -9.64 -4.18 0.41
N ILE A 64 -8.38 -4.24 0.84
CA ILE A 64 -7.59 -5.49 0.95
C ILE A 64 -7.07 -5.57 2.39
N PRO A 65 -7.93 -5.92 3.37
CA PRO A 65 -7.58 -5.85 4.78
C PRO A 65 -6.52 -6.90 5.13
N VAL A 66 -5.35 -6.45 5.58
CA VAL A 66 -4.24 -7.35 5.96
C VAL A 66 -3.63 -6.98 7.31
N THR A 67 -3.01 -7.98 7.95
CA THR A 67 -2.12 -7.79 9.08
C THR A 67 -0.70 -8.17 8.67
N THR A 68 0.33 -7.66 9.37
CA THR A 68 1.72 -8.00 9.03
C THR A 68 2.00 -9.50 9.13
N MET A 69 1.34 -10.19 10.05
CA MET A 69 1.51 -11.64 10.27
C MET A 69 0.65 -12.51 9.35
N GLY A 70 -0.37 -11.93 8.71
CA GLY A 70 -1.39 -12.68 7.96
C GLY A 70 -1.53 -12.27 6.51
N MET A 71 -0.71 -11.37 5.99
CA MET A 71 -0.73 -11.04 4.56
C MET A 71 -0.26 -12.25 3.73
N THR A 72 -0.95 -12.50 2.63
CA THR A 72 -0.72 -13.66 1.76
C THR A 72 -0.26 -13.22 0.37
N GLU A 73 0.26 -14.16 -0.42
CA GLU A 73 0.53 -13.89 -1.83
C GLU A 73 -0.73 -13.52 -2.62
N GLN A 74 -1.90 -14.03 -2.22
CA GLN A 74 -3.16 -13.66 -2.85
C GLN A 74 -3.46 -12.17 -2.63
N ASP A 75 -3.27 -11.67 -1.40
CA ASP A 75 -3.44 -10.24 -1.10
C ASP A 75 -2.46 -9.38 -1.92
N ALA A 76 -1.23 -9.87 -2.08
CA ALA A 76 -0.19 -9.20 -2.85
C ALA A 76 -0.53 -9.17 -4.35
N ARG A 77 -1.08 -10.27 -4.89
CA ARG A 77 -1.61 -10.33 -6.26
C ARG A 77 -2.77 -9.36 -6.47
N LEU A 78 -3.73 -9.29 -5.54
CA LEU A 78 -4.84 -8.32 -5.62
C LEU A 78 -4.31 -6.86 -5.62
N LEU A 79 -3.32 -6.55 -4.78
CA LEU A 79 -2.70 -5.23 -4.78
C LEU A 79 -2.02 -4.93 -6.12
N LYS A 80 -1.24 -5.88 -6.66
CA LYS A 80 -0.57 -5.75 -7.95
C LYS A 80 -1.56 -5.52 -9.09
N GLU A 81 -2.58 -6.37 -9.20
CA GLU A 81 -3.64 -6.22 -10.19
C GLU A 81 -4.34 -4.87 -10.08
N THR A 82 -4.61 -4.40 -8.85
CA THR A 82 -5.20 -3.07 -8.63
C THR A 82 -4.30 -1.95 -9.15
N ILE A 83 -2.99 -2.03 -8.94
CA ILE A 83 -2.02 -1.04 -9.43
C ILE A 83 -1.90 -1.08 -10.97
N GLU A 84 -1.94 -2.27 -11.56
CA GLU A 84 -1.83 -2.46 -13.01
C GLU A 84 -3.08 -1.99 -13.76
N GLN A 85 -4.27 -2.26 -13.21
CA GLN A 85 -5.56 -1.92 -13.82
C GLN A 85 -6.01 -0.48 -13.51
N ALA A 86 -5.42 0.19 -12.52
CA ALA A 86 -5.75 1.56 -12.21
C ALA A 86 -5.44 2.49 -13.40
N PRO A 87 -6.34 3.44 -13.75
CA PRO A 87 -6.10 4.39 -14.83
C PRO A 87 -4.91 5.34 -14.60
N GLY A 88 -4.41 5.41 -13.38
CA GLY A 88 -3.30 6.25 -12.97
C GLY A 88 -2.72 5.80 -11.62
N PRO A 89 -1.93 6.66 -10.95
CA PRO A 89 -1.28 6.31 -9.70
C PRO A 89 -2.26 5.90 -8.60
N VAL A 90 -1.85 4.91 -7.82
CA VAL A 90 -2.57 4.39 -6.65
C VAL A 90 -1.92 4.91 -5.37
N VAL A 91 -2.75 5.26 -4.39
CA VAL A 91 -2.31 5.46 -3.00
C VAL A 91 -2.82 4.31 -2.13
N ALA A 92 -1.90 3.55 -1.54
CA ALA A 92 -2.22 2.49 -0.60
C ALA A 92 -1.97 2.96 0.84
N HIS A 93 -2.87 2.66 1.78
CA HIS A 93 -2.70 3.05 3.16
C HIS A 93 -3.03 1.93 4.13
N CYS A 94 -2.52 2.06 5.35
CA CYS A 94 -3.00 1.30 6.50
C CYS A 94 -3.02 2.23 7.72
N ARG A 95 -2.63 1.76 8.91
CA ARG A 95 -2.40 2.66 10.06
C ARG A 95 -1.21 3.61 9.84
N SER A 96 -0.03 3.07 9.51
CA SER A 96 1.23 3.81 9.35
C SER A 96 1.79 3.84 7.92
N GLY A 97 1.24 3.03 7.01
CA GLY A 97 1.77 2.80 5.66
C GLY A 97 2.67 1.55 5.53
N ALA A 98 3.17 1.02 6.65
CA ALA A 98 4.11 -0.12 6.65
C ALA A 98 3.54 -1.40 6.00
N ARG A 99 2.27 -1.75 6.27
CA ARG A 99 1.65 -2.95 5.69
C ARG A 99 1.50 -2.84 4.19
N SER A 100 1.12 -1.67 3.68
CA SER A 100 1.01 -1.43 2.24
C SER A 100 2.36 -1.56 1.55
N PHE A 101 3.44 -1.07 2.17
CA PHE A 101 4.80 -1.27 1.67
C PHE A 101 5.20 -2.76 1.65
N TYR A 102 5.00 -3.47 2.76
CA TYR A 102 5.35 -4.90 2.84
C TYR A 102 4.52 -5.77 1.90
N LEU A 103 3.23 -5.47 1.75
CA LEU A 103 2.34 -6.16 0.82
C LEU A 103 2.77 -5.95 -0.63
N TRP A 104 3.22 -4.73 -0.97
CA TRP A 104 3.80 -4.46 -2.28
C TRP A 104 5.13 -5.17 -2.49
N VAL A 105 6.01 -5.23 -1.48
CA VAL A 105 7.25 -6.03 -1.56
C VAL A 105 6.92 -7.51 -1.83
N LEU A 106 5.88 -8.04 -1.19
CA LEU A 106 5.42 -9.42 -1.37
C LEU A 106 4.87 -9.68 -2.79
N SER A 107 4.47 -8.65 -3.55
CA SER A 107 3.95 -8.82 -4.91
C SER A 107 5.05 -9.11 -5.94
N GLY A 108 6.32 -8.97 -5.56
CA GLY A 108 7.47 -9.27 -6.39
C GLY A 108 7.81 -8.22 -7.44
N ASP A 109 7.09 -7.10 -7.49
CA ASP A 109 7.33 -6.01 -8.46
C ASP A 109 8.49 -5.09 -8.03
N LEU A 110 9.67 -5.68 -7.78
CA LEU A 110 10.82 -5.01 -7.18
C LEU A 110 11.94 -4.66 -8.16
N ASP A 111 11.83 -5.14 -9.42
CA ASP A 111 12.94 -5.15 -10.39
C ASP A 111 13.53 -3.77 -10.70
N SER A 112 12.76 -2.71 -10.44
CA SER A 112 13.19 -1.33 -10.66
C SER A 112 13.89 -0.66 -9.47
N LEU A 113 13.94 -1.29 -8.28
CA LEU A 113 14.47 -0.68 -7.05
C LEU A 113 15.56 -1.53 -6.39
N SER A 114 16.68 -0.92 -6.05
CA SER A 114 17.75 -1.52 -5.24
C SER A 114 17.32 -1.76 -3.79
N ASP A 115 18.02 -2.64 -3.07
CA ASP A 115 17.76 -2.86 -1.63
C ASP A 115 17.95 -1.58 -0.82
N GLU A 116 18.91 -0.74 -1.21
CA GLU A 116 19.16 0.54 -0.56
C GLU A 116 17.98 1.51 -0.72
N GLU A 117 17.41 1.61 -1.93
CA GLU A 117 16.21 2.43 -2.19
C GLU A 117 15.01 1.93 -1.39
N LEU A 118 14.77 0.61 -1.37
CA LEU A 118 13.68 0.02 -0.60
C LEU A 118 13.83 0.27 0.90
N LEU A 119 15.05 0.15 1.45
CA LEU A 119 15.33 0.47 2.84
C LEU A 119 15.18 1.97 3.14
N ALA A 120 15.53 2.85 2.20
CA ALA A 120 15.30 4.28 2.36
C ALA A 120 13.80 4.61 2.43
N LYS A 121 12.98 3.98 1.57
CA LYS A 121 11.51 4.10 1.64
C LYS A 121 10.93 3.58 2.95
N ALA A 122 11.41 2.43 3.41
CA ALA A 122 11.00 1.87 4.70
C ALA A 122 11.31 2.85 5.86
N ARG A 123 12.49 3.49 5.87
CA ARG A 123 12.84 4.53 6.86
C ARG A 123 11.91 5.73 6.81
N GLU A 124 11.58 6.21 5.61
CA GLU A 124 10.66 7.34 5.42
C GLU A 124 9.26 7.02 5.99
N LEU A 125 8.85 5.75 5.94
CA LEU A 125 7.61 5.24 6.53
C LEU A 125 7.67 4.98 8.04
N GLY A 126 8.81 5.25 8.68
CA GLY A 126 9.04 4.94 10.09
C GLY A 126 9.12 3.45 10.39
N VAL A 127 9.41 2.62 9.38
CA VAL A 127 9.62 1.18 9.54
C VAL A 127 11.04 0.95 10.06
N ASP A 128 11.17 0.06 11.04
CA ASP A 128 12.49 -0.35 11.53
C ASP A 128 13.32 -0.97 10.41
N THR A 129 14.56 -0.49 10.27
CA THR A 129 15.43 -0.88 9.16
C THR A 129 15.89 -2.32 9.20
N ASN A 130 16.01 -2.92 10.39
CA ASN A 130 16.40 -4.31 10.51
C ASN A 130 15.22 -5.22 10.16
N ALA A 131 14.02 -4.87 10.62
CA ALA A 131 12.80 -5.55 10.22
C ALA A 131 12.56 -5.46 8.70
N ALA A 132 12.74 -4.27 8.11
CA ALA A 132 12.60 -4.08 6.67
C ALA A 132 13.63 -4.90 5.89
N ARG A 133 14.89 -4.94 6.33
CA ARG A 133 15.94 -5.76 5.70
C ARG A 133 15.62 -7.25 5.77
N ALA A 134 15.17 -7.75 6.93
CA ALA A 134 14.78 -9.14 7.09
C ALA A 134 13.59 -9.50 6.17
N TRP A 135 12.60 -8.60 6.07
CA TRP A 135 11.46 -8.78 5.18
C TRP A 135 11.88 -8.84 3.71
N LEU A 136 12.72 -7.90 3.27
CA LEU A 136 13.25 -7.87 1.90
C LEU A 136 14.04 -9.13 1.59
N ALA A 137 14.95 -9.57 2.47
CA ALA A 137 15.75 -10.77 2.26
C ALA A 137 14.88 -12.04 2.11
N ALA A 138 13.76 -12.12 2.84
CA ALA A 138 12.86 -13.26 2.79
C ALA A 138 11.96 -13.30 1.54
N HIS A 139 11.61 -12.14 0.96
CA HIS A 139 10.57 -12.06 -0.07
C HIS A 139 11.05 -11.51 -1.42
N ARG A 140 12.21 -10.84 -1.49
CA ARG A 140 12.73 -10.25 -2.73
C ARG A 140 13.05 -11.29 -3.81
N ASN A 141 13.48 -12.48 -3.42
CA ASN A 141 13.83 -13.56 -4.34
C ASN A 141 12.68 -14.57 -4.58
N GLY A 142 11.50 -14.34 -3.98
CA GLY A 142 10.41 -15.31 -3.92
C GLY A 142 9.54 -15.42 -5.18
N SER A 143 9.80 -14.65 -6.24
CA SER A 143 9.00 -14.71 -7.48
C SER A 143 9.55 -15.68 -8.54
N ALA A 144 10.59 -16.45 -8.22
CA ALA A 144 11.11 -17.51 -9.07
C ALA A 144 10.83 -18.90 -8.45
N GLY A 145 9.67 -19.47 -8.79
CA GLY A 145 9.40 -20.90 -8.64
C GLY A 145 8.24 -21.25 -7.70
N ASP A 146 7.05 -21.43 -8.28
CA ASP A 146 6.33 -22.71 -8.22
C ASP A 146 4.96 -22.58 -8.91
N HIS A 147 4.98 -22.70 -10.25
CA HIS A 147 3.85 -23.24 -10.97
C HIS A 147 4.23 -24.65 -11.40
N LYS A 148 3.60 -25.60 -10.74
CA LYS A 148 3.55 -27.02 -11.09
C LYS A 148 3.11 -27.23 -12.54
#